data_AF-A0A836UFR2-F1
#
_entry.id   AF-A0A836UFR2-F1
#
_cell.length_a   1.000
_cell.length_b   1.000
_cell.length_c   1.000
_cell.angle_alpha   90.00
_cell.angle_beta   90.00
_cell.angle_gamma   90.00
#
_symmetry.space_group_name_H-M   'P 1'
#
loop_
_entity.id
_entity.type
_entity.pdbx_description
1 polymer ?
#
loop_
_entity_poly.entity_id
_entity_poly.type
_entity_poly.pdbx_seq_one_letter_code
_entity_poly.pdbx_strand_id
1 'polypeptide(L)'
;MKKLFFSISLLFVFNAIIAQTIEGKWLFESIRYEIDSTGKDLKPIADGDCMFINKDGSFNYTLAAIPLEANGSWELSGNTLTLNYKTPSDTIRFYNINL
;
A
#
# COMPACT_ATOMS: atom_id res chain seq x y z
N MET A 1 -1.16 24.88 -59.71
CA MET A 1 -0.70 23.71 -58.90
C MET A 1 0.41 24.25 -58.00
N LYS A 2 0.46 24.10 -56.68
CA LYS A 2 0.08 22.98 -55.80
C LYS A 2 -0.47 23.56 -54.49
N LYS A 3 -1.63 23.08 -54.02
CA LYS A 3 -2.19 23.43 -52.71
C LYS A 3 -1.37 22.68 -51.65
N LEU A 4 -0.65 23.41 -50.82
CA LEU A 4 0.11 22.83 -49.71
C LEU A 4 -0.88 22.58 -48.55
N PHE A 5 -1.43 21.37 -48.50
CA PHE A 5 -2.26 20.94 -47.38
C PHE A 5 -1.35 20.74 -46.16
N PHE A 6 -1.34 21.71 -45.25
CA PHE A 6 -0.69 21.56 -43.94
C PHE A 6 -1.55 20.64 -43.08
N SER A 7 -1.23 19.35 -43.08
CA SER A 7 -1.86 18.37 -42.17
C SER A 7 -1.35 18.61 -40.75
N ILE A 8 -2.15 19.31 -39.95
CA ILE A 8 -1.95 19.42 -38.50
C ILE A 8 -2.28 18.05 -37.89
N SER A 9 -1.25 17.25 -37.61
CA SER A 9 -1.38 16.04 -36.79
C SER A 9 -1.51 16.48 -35.33
N LEU A 10 -2.74 16.45 -34.81
CA LEU A 10 -3.05 16.76 -33.42
C LEU A 10 -2.75 15.51 -32.58
N LEU A 11 -1.51 15.40 -32.10
CA LEU A 11 -1.09 14.37 -31.15
C LEU A 11 -1.62 14.73 -29.76
N PHE A 12 -2.82 14.22 -29.43
CA PHE A 12 -3.29 14.23 -28.04
C PHE A 12 -2.58 13.13 -27.26
N VAL A 13 -1.55 13.49 -26.51
CA VAL A 13 -0.97 12.61 -25.48
C VAL A 13 -1.89 12.64 -24.27
N PHE A 14 -2.81 11.66 -24.19
CA PHE A 14 -3.60 11.44 -23.00
C PHE A 14 -2.69 10.88 -21.89
N ASN A 15 -2.27 11.75 -20.97
CA ASN A 15 -1.73 11.31 -19.69
C ASN A 15 -2.91 10.90 -18.81
N ALA A 16 -3.27 9.62 -18.81
CA ALA A 16 -4.19 9.09 -17.81
C ALA A 16 -3.48 9.10 -16.45
N ILE A 17 -3.91 9.99 -15.55
CA ILE A 17 -3.50 9.94 -14.15
C ILE A 17 -4.27 8.76 -13.54
N ILE A 18 -3.64 7.59 -13.48
CA ILE A 18 -4.18 6.46 -12.72
C ILE A 18 -3.94 6.79 -11.25
N ALA A 19 -5.01 7.02 -10.50
CA ALA A 19 -4.92 7.07 -9.05
C ALA A 19 -4.45 5.69 -8.55
N GLN A 20 -3.31 5.64 -7.85
CA GLN A 20 -2.88 4.42 -7.20
C GLN A 20 -3.88 4.07 -6.10
N THR A 21 -4.28 2.81 -6.04
CA THR A 21 -5.16 2.30 -4.99
C THR A 21 -4.32 1.46 -4.03
N ILE A 22 -4.69 1.44 -2.75
CA ILE A 22 -3.91 0.76 -1.71
C ILE A 22 -4.14 -0.77 -1.72
N GLU A 23 -5.22 -1.22 -2.34
CA GLU A 23 -5.57 -2.64 -2.39
C GLU A 23 -4.52 -3.43 -3.15
N GLY A 24 -4.04 -4.51 -2.55
CA GLY A 24 -3.00 -5.33 -3.15
C GLY A 24 -2.26 -6.20 -2.15
N LYS A 25 -1.21 -6.85 -2.67
CA LYS A 25 -0.23 -7.61 -1.90
C LYS A 25 0.99 -6.72 -1.65
N TRP A 26 1.26 -6.44 -0.39
CA TRP A 26 2.39 -5.65 0.07
C TRP A 26 3.43 -6.56 0.70
N LEU A 27 4.66 -6.55 0.19
CA LEU A 27 5.78 -7.27 0.80
C LEU A 27 6.36 -6.42 1.93
N PHE A 28 6.72 -7.05 3.05
CA PHE A 28 7.41 -6.34 4.11
C PHE A 28 8.87 -6.16 3.75
N GLU A 29 9.32 -4.90 3.67
CA GLU A 29 10.75 -4.58 3.59
C GLU A 29 11.39 -4.58 4.98
N SER A 30 10.73 -3.93 5.94
CA SER A 30 11.19 -3.85 7.33
C SER A 30 10.04 -3.54 8.29
N ILE A 31 10.22 -3.92 9.57
CA ILE A 31 9.34 -3.52 10.67
C ILE A 31 10.22 -2.81 11.68
N ARG A 32 10.27 -1.49 11.62
CA ARG A 32 11.13 -0.63 12.45
C ARG A 32 10.39 0.64 12.88
N TYR A 33 10.95 1.38 13.83
CA TYR A 33 10.46 2.73 14.10
C TYR A 33 10.79 3.65 12.91
N GLU A 34 9.88 4.55 12.57
CA GLU A 34 10.07 5.53 11.50
C GLU A 34 11.28 6.44 11.76
N ILE A 35 11.48 6.79 13.03
CA ILE A 35 12.65 7.56 13.49
C ILE A 35 13.42 6.66 14.46
N ASP A 36 14.44 5.98 13.96
CA ASP A 36 15.37 5.17 14.74
C ASP A 36 16.82 5.47 14.33
N SER A 37 17.66 5.83 15.30
CA SER A 37 19.09 6.04 15.07
C SER A 37 19.89 4.73 15.10
N THR A 38 19.28 3.62 15.53
CA THR A 38 19.95 2.32 15.64
C THR A 38 19.80 1.46 14.38
N GLY A 39 18.82 1.77 13.52
CA GLY A 39 18.52 1.02 12.30
C GLY A 39 18.07 -0.42 12.56
N LYS A 40 17.56 -0.71 13.76
CA LYS A 40 17.26 -2.07 14.19
C LYS A 40 15.79 -2.41 13.93
N ASP A 41 15.56 -3.55 13.30
CA ASP A 41 14.21 -4.08 13.12
C ASP A 41 13.62 -4.59 14.45
N LEU A 42 12.34 -4.28 14.67
CA LEU A 42 11.55 -4.66 15.83
C LEU A 42 11.09 -6.12 15.77
N LYS A 43 10.93 -6.64 14.55
CA LYS A 43 10.50 -8.00 14.27
C LYS A 43 11.25 -8.54 13.05
N PRO A 44 11.63 -9.83 13.05
CA PRO A 44 12.15 -10.48 11.86
C PRO A 44 11.05 -10.62 10.81
N ILE A 45 11.45 -10.59 9.54
CA ILE A 45 10.61 -10.85 8.37
C ILE A 45 11.24 -12.03 7.64
N ALA A 46 10.42 -12.98 7.19
CA ALA A 46 10.85 -14.07 6.33
C ALA A 46 10.51 -13.77 4.86
N ASP A 47 11.22 -14.43 3.94
CA ASP A 47 10.93 -14.33 2.51
C ASP A 47 9.47 -14.72 2.22
N GLY A 48 8.75 -13.80 1.59
CA GLY A 48 7.35 -14.00 1.20
C GLY A 48 6.33 -13.53 2.25
N ASP A 49 6.76 -13.10 3.43
CA ASP A 49 5.89 -12.42 4.39
C ASP A 49 5.26 -11.19 3.70
N CYS A 50 3.94 -11.10 3.79
CA CYS A 50 3.20 -10.08 3.09
C CYS A 50 1.90 -9.71 3.82
N MET A 51 1.42 -8.51 3.51
CA MET A 51 0.13 -8.00 3.91
C MET A 51 -0.79 -7.93 2.69
N PHE A 52 -2.02 -8.38 2.87
CA PHE A 52 -3.08 -8.19 1.91
C PHE A 52 -4.00 -7.07 2.38
N ILE A 53 -4.20 -6.07 1.52
CA ILE A 53 -5.26 -5.06 1.64
C ILE A 53 -6.30 -5.38 0.57
N ASN A 54 -7.46 -5.90 0.97
CA ASN A 54 -8.42 -6.47 0.05
C ASN A 54 -9.52 -5.46 -0.31
N LYS A 55 -10.06 -5.60 -1.53
CA LYS A 55 -11.16 -4.74 -2.05
C LYS A 55 -12.47 -4.85 -1.28
N ASP A 56 -12.66 -5.92 -0.51
CA ASP A 56 -13.83 -6.12 0.35
C ASP A 56 -13.75 -5.37 1.69
N GLY A 57 -12.67 -4.59 1.89
CA GLY A 57 -12.43 -3.85 3.13
C GLY A 57 -11.72 -4.67 4.20
N SER A 58 -11.31 -5.91 3.93
CA SER A 58 -10.53 -6.73 4.87
C SER A 58 -9.03 -6.56 4.68
N PHE A 59 -8.26 -6.75 5.75
CA PHE A 59 -6.81 -6.94 5.68
C PHE A 59 -6.37 -8.18 6.43
N ASN A 60 -5.22 -8.72 6.05
CA ASN A 60 -4.54 -9.75 6.84
C ASN A 60 -3.03 -9.78 6.57
N TYR A 61 -2.28 -10.30 7.52
CA TYR A 61 -0.88 -10.68 7.35
C TYR A 61 -0.45 -11.73 8.38
N THR A 62 0.61 -12.46 8.07
CA THR A 62 1.35 -13.31 9.01
C THR A 62 2.83 -13.03 8.85
N LEU A 63 3.61 -13.22 9.92
CA LEU A 63 5.06 -13.18 9.86
C LEU A 63 5.58 -14.59 10.10
N ALA A 64 6.22 -15.27 9.16
CA ALA A 64 6.54 -16.70 9.34
C ALA A 64 7.63 -16.96 10.40
N ALA A 65 8.51 -15.98 10.62
CA ALA A 65 9.62 -16.10 11.58
C ALA A 65 9.18 -16.10 13.05
N ILE A 66 7.94 -15.69 13.34
CA ILE A 66 7.37 -15.62 14.69
C ILE A 66 5.89 -16.03 14.64
N PRO A 67 5.26 -16.55 15.70
CA PRO A 67 3.83 -16.90 15.65
C PRO A 67 2.95 -15.65 15.74
N LEU A 68 2.98 -14.80 14.70
CA LEU A 68 2.22 -13.57 14.62
C LEU A 68 1.33 -13.58 13.38
N GLU A 69 0.04 -13.45 13.64
CA GLU A 69 -0.99 -13.25 12.64
C GLU A 69 -1.83 -12.05 13.01
N ALA A 70 -2.34 -11.37 11.99
CA ALA A 70 -3.26 -10.27 12.17
C ALA A 70 -4.27 -10.21 11.04
N ASN A 71 -5.50 -9.84 11.39
CA ASN A 71 -6.57 -9.61 10.43
C ASN A 71 -7.59 -8.64 10.99
N GLY A 72 -8.38 -8.05 10.10
CA GLY A 72 -9.40 -7.09 10.47
C GLY A 72 -9.97 -6.37 9.25
N SER A 73 -10.52 -5.18 9.48
CA SER A 73 -10.95 -4.28 8.41
C SER A 73 -10.02 -3.09 8.26
N TRP A 74 -10.01 -2.47 7.09
CA TRP A 74 -9.25 -1.27 6.81
C TRP A 74 -10.12 -0.16 6.22
N GLU A 75 -9.72 1.08 6.48
CA GLU A 75 -10.33 2.28 5.90
C GLU A 75 -9.22 3.27 5.53
N LEU A 76 -9.38 3.98 4.40
CA LEU A 76 -8.45 5.03 3.98
C LEU A 76 -9.20 6.36 3.87
N SER A 77 -8.76 7.36 4.63
CA SER A 77 -9.27 8.73 4.58
C SER A 77 -8.12 9.70 4.36
N GLY A 78 -8.04 10.29 3.16
CA GLY A 78 -6.86 11.04 2.73
C GLY A 78 -5.61 10.16 2.74
N ASN A 79 -4.60 10.54 3.51
CA ASN A 79 -3.35 9.78 3.71
C ASN A 79 -3.35 8.94 5.00
N THR A 80 -4.48 8.83 5.69
CA THR A 80 -4.57 8.05 6.94
C THR A 80 -5.20 6.69 6.66
N LEU A 81 -4.38 5.64 6.74
CA LEU A 81 -4.84 4.26 6.76
C LEU A 81 -5.16 3.85 8.20
N THR A 82 -6.40 3.45 8.43
CA THR A 82 -6.87 2.89 9.70
C THR A 82 -7.01 1.38 9.55
N LEU A 83 -6.34 0.62 10.42
CA LEU A 83 -6.50 -0.83 10.54
C LEU A 83 -7.27 -1.13 11.84
N ASN A 84 -8.48 -1.65 11.70
CA ASN A 84 -9.32 -2.10 12.81
C ASN A 84 -9.12 -3.60 13.00
N TYR A 85 -8.28 -3.99 13.97
CA TYR A 85 -7.92 -5.38 14.14
C TYR A 85 -9.07 -6.18 14.77
N LYS A 86 -9.37 -7.33 14.16
CA LYS A 86 -10.19 -8.38 14.74
C LYS A 86 -9.32 -9.37 15.51
N THR A 87 -8.12 -9.63 15.01
CA THR A 87 -7.09 -10.41 15.69
C THR A 87 -5.77 -9.65 15.59
N PRO A 88 -5.16 -9.25 16.72
CA PRO A 88 -5.75 -9.22 18.07
C PRO A 88 -6.97 -8.27 18.16
N SER A 89 -7.92 -8.53 19.06
CA SER A 89 -9.22 -7.85 19.09
C SER A 89 -9.23 -6.49 19.83
N ASP A 90 -8.09 -6.02 20.31
CA ASP A 90 -7.95 -4.87 21.21
C ASP A 90 -7.21 -3.67 20.58
N THR A 91 -6.97 -3.73 19.28
CA THR A 91 -6.02 -2.85 18.61
C THR A 91 -6.65 -2.14 17.42
N ILE A 92 -6.58 -0.80 17.42
CA ILE A 92 -6.79 0.03 16.23
C ILE A 92 -5.46 0.73 15.96
N ARG A 93 -5.00 0.69 14.70
CA ARG A 93 -3.77 1.37 14.30
C ARG A 93 -4.04 2.39 13.21
N PHE A 94 -3.33 3.50 13.30
CA PHE A 94 -3.39 4.60 12.34
C PHE A 94 -2.01 4.76 11.73
N TYR A 95 -1.97 4.84 10.41
CA TYR A 95 -0.74 5.03 9.64
C TYR A 95 -0.90 6.22 8.71
N ASN A 96 0.10 7.09 8.66
CA ASN A 96 0.23 8.04 7.56
C ASN A 96 0.94 7.33 6.41
N ILE A 97 0.34 7.31 5.23
CA ILE A 97 0.85 6.62 4.05
C ILE A 97 1.03 7.57 2.86
N ASN A 98 1.89 7.17 1.95
CA ASN A 98 2.06 7.79 0.63
C ASN A 98 1.89 6.70 -0.44
N LEU A 99 1.12 6.98 -1.49
CA LEU A 99 0.80 6.05 -2.59
C LEU A 99 1.46 6.55 -3.88
#